data_AF-A0AAE1DT00-F1
#
_entry.id   AF-A0AAE1DT00-F1
#
_cell.length_a   1.000
_cell.length_b   1.000
_cell.length_c   1.000
_cell.angle_alpha   90.00
_cell.angle_beta   90.00
_cell.angle_gamma   90.00
#
_symmetry.space_group_name_H-M   'P 1'
#
loop_
_entity.id
_entity.type
_entity.pdbx_description
1 polymer ?
#
loop_
_entity_poly.entity_id
_entity_poly.type
_entity_poly.pdbx_seq_one_letter_code
_entity_poly.pdbx_strand_id
1 'polypeptide(L)'
;MELSMTNQGRTADMELSMTNQGRTADMELSMTNQGRTADMELSMTNQGRTADMELSMTNQGRTADMELSMTNQGRTADMELSMTNQGRTSDI
;
A
#
# COMPACT_ATOMS: atom_id res chain seq x y z
N MET A 1 7.46 10.97 -4.93
CA MET A 1 7.55 10.61 -3.50
C MET A 1 7.43 9.12 -3.44
N GLU A 2 8.30 8.46 -2.69
CA GLU A 2 8.34 7.00 -2.64
C GLU A 2 8.38 6.56 -1.18
N LEU A 3 7.62 5.52 -0.86
CA LEU A 3 7.65 4.88 0.46
C LEU A 3 7.57 3.36 0.28
N SER A 4 8.47 2.66 0.95
CA SER A 4 8.57 1.20 0.86
C SER A 4 8.63 0.58 2.25
N MET A 5 7.89 -0.50 2.48
CA MET A 5 7.98 -1.33 3.70
C MET A 5 8.27 -2.78 3.34
N THR A 6 9.14 -3.42 4.12
CA THR A 6 9.39 -4.87 4.02
C THR A 6 9.37 -5.50 5.40
N ASN A 7 8.63 -6.60 5.53
CA ASN A 7 8.62 -7.41 6.74
C ASN A 7 8.98 -8.87 6.44
N GLN A 8 9.79 -9.44 7.32
CA GLN A 8 10.18 -10.85 7.30
C GLN A 8 10.01 -11.41 8.72
N GLY A 9 9.06 -12.31 8.92
CA GLY A 9 8.81 -12.93 10.23
C GLY A 9 7.36 -12.87 10.70
N ARG A 10 7.15 -12.84 12.02
CA ARG A 10 5.82 -12.75 12.63
C ARG A 10 5.60 -11.37 13.22
N THR A 11 4.53 -10.72 12.79
CA THR A 11 4.04 -9.48 13.39
C THR A 11 2.56 -9.63 13.71
N ALA A 12 2.08 -8.87 14.70
CA ALA A 12 0.65 -8.68 14.87
C ALA A 12 0.17 -7.83 13.68
N ASP A 13 0.68 -6.61 13.57
CA ASP A 13 0.15 -5.63 12.64
C ASP A 13 1.25 -5.08 11.72
N MET A 14 0.84 -4.64 10.53
CA MET A 14 1.61 -3.78 9.64
C MET A 14 0.73 -2.69 9.07
N GLU A 15 1.21 -1.46 9.16
CA GLU A 15 0.50 -0.29 8.66
C GLU A 15 1.45 0.55 7.81
N LEU A 16 1.00 0.98 6.64
CA LEU A 16 1.71 1.97 5.84
C LEU A 16 0.75 3.06 5.38
N SER A 17 1.07 4.29 5.75
CA SER A 17 0.25 5.46 5.42
C SER A 17 1.06 6.49 4.63
N MET A 18 0.48 7.01 3.56
CA MET A 18 1.04 8.10 2.77
C MET A 18 0.03 9.24 2.65
N THR A 19 0.50 10.47 2.87
CA THR A 19 -0.28 11.69 2.60
C THR A 19 0.52 12.65 1.75
N ASN A 20 -0.07 13.11 0.64
CA ASN A 20 0.50 14.14 -0.22
C ASN A 20 -0.42 15.36 -0.33
N GLN A 21 0.18 16.54 -0.12
CA GLN A 21 -0.45 17.84 -0.28
C GLN A 21 0.44 18.69 -1.19
N GLY A 22 0.12 18.78 -2.48
CA GLY A 22 0.91 19.59 -3.42
C GLY A 22 0.95 19.06 -4.84
N ARG A 23 1.86 19.59 -5.66
CA ARG A 23 2.14 19.08 -7.01
C ARG A 23 3.32 18.14 -6.98
N THR A 24 3.13 16.94 -7.48
CA THR A 24 4.17 15.92 -7.64
C THR A 24 4.08 15.35 -9.05
N ALA A 25 5.22 14.97 -9.63
CA ALA A 25 5.23 14.15 -10.83
C ALA A 25 4.69 12.76 -10.43
N ASP A 26 5.46 12.03 -9.62
CA ASP A 26 5.17 10.63 -9.34
C ASP A 26 5.03 10.32 -7.85
N MET A 27 4.08 9.46 -7.48
CA MET A 27 3.93 8.89 -6.14
C MET A 27 3.94 7.37 -6.20
N GLU A 28 4.75 6.74 -5.36
CA GLU A 28 4.88 5.29 -5.33
C GLU A 28 4.84 4.78 -3.88
N LEU A 29 4.02 3.77 -3.63
CA LEU A 29 3.93 3.09 -2.35
C LEU A 29 4.06 1.58 -2.55
N SER A 30 5.03 0.98 -1.87
CA SER A 30 5.33 -0.45 -2.00
C SER A 30 5.36 -1.15 -0.64
N MET A 31 4.70 -2.30 -0.54
CA MET A 31 4.74 -3.15 0.65
C MET A 31 5.06 -4.60 0.28
N THR A 32 6.04 -5.19 0.97
CA THR A 32 6.37 -6.62 0.84
C THR A 32 6.31 -7.33 2.18
N ASN A 33 5.58 -8.44 2.25
CA ASN A 33 5.51 -9.30 3.44
C ASN A 33 5.91 -10.74 3.10
N GLN A 34 6.90 -11.26 3.83
CA GLN A 34 7.35 -12.66 3.76
C GLN A 34 7.22 -13.31 5.15
N GLY A 35 6.00 -13.32 5.69
CA GLY A 35 5.79 -13.58 7.12
C GLY A 35 4.42 -14.11 7.51
N ARG A 36 4.10 -14.11 8.81
CA ARG A 36 2.70 -14.14 9.26
C ARG A 36 2.36 -12.80 9.88
N THR A 37 1.22 -12.29 9.50
CA THR A 37 0.64 -11.03 9.96
C THR A 37 -0.80 -11.32 10.37
N ALA A 38 -1.26 -10.77 11.49
CA ALA A 38 -2.68 -10.74 11.74
C ALA A 38 -3.28 -9.72 10.78
N ASP A 39 -2.93 -8.45 10.95
CA ASP A 39 -3.60 -7.35 10.27
C ASP A 39 -2.62 -6.53 9.42
N MET A 40 -3.02 -6.22 8.19
CA MET A 40 -2.25 -5.41 7.25
C MET A 40 -3.09 -4.26 6.73
N GLU A 41 -2.66 -3.03 6.95
CA GLU A 41 -3.37 -1.83 6.51
C GLU A 41 -2.48 -0.96 5.61
N LEU A 42 -3.04 -0.54 4.49
CA LEU A 42 -2.42 0.42 3.58
C LEU A 42 -3.37 1.60 3.40
N SER A 43 -2.89 2.81 3.66
CA SER A 43 -3.69 4.02 3.53
C SER A 43 -2.97 5.08 2.69
N MET A 44 -3.68 5.66 1.73
CA MET A 44 -3.16 6.74 0.91
C MET A 44 -4.14 7.89 0.81
N THR A 45 -3.68 9.10 1.07
CA THR A 45 -4.44 10.34 0.88
C THR A 45 -3.69 11.31 -0.04
N ASN A 46 -4.30 11.68 -1.16
CA ASN A 46 -3.78 12.72 -2.05
C ASN A 46 -4.75 13.91 -2.13
N GLN A 47 -4.27 15.10 -1.80
CA GLN A 47 -5.03 16.36 -1.92
C GLN A 47 -4.44 17.27 -3.03
N GLY A 48 -3.55 16.73 -3.86
CA GLY A 48 -2.67 17.47 -4.75
C GLY A 48 -2.97 17.36 -6.25
N ARG A 49 -1.99 17.72 -7.10
CA ARG A 49 -1.95 17.22 -8.48
C ARG A 49 -0.77 16.25 -8.61
N THR A 50 -1.04 15.09 -9.17
CA THR A 50 -0.08 14.03 -9.41
C THR A 50 -0.15 13.66 -10.89
N ALA A 51 0.98 13.48 -11.55
CA ALA A 51 0.96 12.85 -12.86
C ALA A 51 0.65 11.37 -12.62
N ASP A 52 1.56 10.65 -11.97
CA ASP A 52 1.50 9.20 -11.87
C ASP A 52 1.47 8.74 -10.41
N MET A 53 0.63 7.74 -10.13
CA MET A 53 0.50 7.14 -8.81
C MET A 53 0.56 5.62 -8.92
N GLU A 54 1.50 4.99 -8.22
CA GLU A 54 1.67 3.54 -8.20
C GLU A 54 1.56 2.99 -6.78
N LEU A 55 0.79 1.91 -6.65
CA LEU A 55 0.59 1.19 -5.41
C LEU A 55 0.92 -0.29 -5.65
N SER A 56 1.89 -0.83 -4.94
CA SER A 56 2.32 -2.21 -5.09
C SER A 56 2.33 -2.94 -3.74
N MET A 57 1.66 -4.09 -3.70
CA MET A 57 1.68 -4.96 -2.53
C MET A 57 2.03 -6.39 -2.92
N THR A 58 3.02 -6.97 -2.25
CA THR A 58 3.41 -8.37 -2.41
C THR A 58 3.34 -9.09 -1.07
N ASN A 59 2.46 -10.08 -0.95
CA ASN A 59 2.37 -10.95 0.22
C ASN A 59 2.72 -12.39 -0.17
N GLN A 60 3.80 -12.92 0.41
CA GLN A 60 4.20 -14.34 0.32
C GLN A 60 3.89 -15.10 1.62
N GLY A 61 3.16 -14.46 2.55
CA GLY A 61 2.96 -14.87 3.93
C GLY A 61 1.59 -15.49 4.26
N ARG A 62 1.22 -15.54 5.54
CA ARG A 62 -0.19 -15.61 5.94
C ARG A 62 -0.63 -14.27 6.52
N THR A 63 -1.73 -13.74 6.03
CA THR A 63 -2.37 -12.55 6.58
C THR A 63 -3.77 -12.97 7.05
N ALA A 64 -4.20 -12.56 8.24
CA ALA A 64 -5.60 -12.79 8.61
C ALA A 64 -6.46 -11.78 7.84
N ASP A 65 -6.20 -10.49 8.07
CA ASP A 65 -7.00 -9.39 7.56
C ASP A 65 -6.12 -8.38 6.80
N MET A 66 -6.63 -7.89 5.67
CA MET A 66 -5.95 -6.93 4.81
C MET A 66 -6.90 -5.81 4.42
N GLU A 67 -6.52 -4.56 4.69
CA GLU A 67 -7.27 -3.37 4.33
C GLU A 67 -6.44 -2.45 3.43
N LEU A 68 -7.09 -1.94 2.39
CA LEU A 68 -6.54 -0.98 1.45
C LEU A 68 -7.49 0.22 1.34
N SER A 69 -7.02 1.39 1.74
CA SER A 69 -7.78 2.64 1.66
C SER A 69 -7.05 3.67 0.81
N MET A 70 -7.78 4.27 -0.14
CA MET A 70 -7.26 5.35 -0.96
C MET A 70 -8.28 6.47 -1.08
N THR A 71 -7.84 7.68 -0.75
CA THR A 71 -8.62 8.91 -0.92
C THR A 71 -7.87 9.88 -1.81
N ASN A 72 -8.47 10.27 -2.93
CA ASN A 72 -7.92 11.29 -3.82
C ASN A 72 -8.90 12.46 -3.94
N GLN A 73 -8.55 13.59 -3.32
CA GLN A 73 -9.25 14.87 -3.49
C GLN A 73 -8.56 15.77 -4.54
N GLY A 74 -7.51 15.25 -5.18
CA GLY A 74 -6.68 15.92 -6.17
C GLY A 74 -7.02 15.61 -7.63
N ARG A 75 -6.11 15.98 -8.56
CA ARG A 75 -6.09 15.40 -9.92
C ARG A 75 -4.92 14.44 -10.03
N THR A 76 -5.18 13.20 -10.41
CA THR A 76 -4.17 12.21 -10.80
C THR A 76 -4.37 11.92 -12.28
N ALA A 77 -3.30 11.94 -13.09
CA ALA A 77 -3.41 11.61 -14.51
C ALA A 77 -3.51 10.11 -14.70
N ASP A 78 -2.56 9.36 -14.11
CA ASP A 78 -2.48 7.92 -14.20
C ASP A 78 -2.33 7.29 -12.80
N MET A 79 -3.01 6.17 -12.60
CA MET A 79 -3.01 5.42 -11.33
C MET A 79 -2.93 3.93 -11.61
N GLU A 80 -1.97 3.28 -10.98
CA GLU A 80 -1.76 1.84 -11.02
C GLU A 80 -1.82 1.24 -9.62
N LEU A 81 -2.53 0.12 -9.52
CA LEU A 81 -2.64 -0.69 -8.30
C LEU A 81 -2.31 -2.13 -8.65
N SER A 82 -1.27 -2.66 -8.03
CA SER A 82 -0.84 -4.04 -8.15
C SER A 82 -0.85 -4.72 -6.79
N MET A 83 -1.52 -5.86 -6.71
CA MET A 83 -1.53 -6.71 -5.54
C MET A 83 -1.22 -8.14 -5.95
N THR A 84 -0.16 -8.70 -5.38
CA THR A 84 0.24 -10.09 -5.57
C THR A 84 0.20 -10.80 -4.23
N ASN A 85 -0.67 -11.82 -4.12
CA ASN A 85 -0.72 -12.69 -2.96
C ASN A 85 -0.36 -14.12 -3.36
N GLN A 86 0.84 -14.55 -2.98
CA GLN A 86 1.27 -15.95 -3.04
C GLN A 86 1.05 -16.67 -1.70
N GLY A 87 0.56 -15.92 -0.71
CA GLY A 87 0.24 -16.35 0.62
C GLY A 87 -1.19 -16.89 0.80
N ARG A 88 -1.60 -17.08 2.06
CA ARG A 88 -3.03 -17.24 2.41
C ARG A 88 -3.52 -15.97 3.08
N THR A 89 -4.61 -15.42 2.58
CA THR A 89 -5.35 -14.36 3.28
C THR A 89 -6.70 -14.94 3.69
N SER A 90 -7.12 -14.72 4.94
CA SER A 90 -8.40 -15.21 5.42
C SER A 90 -9.54 -14.31 4.95
N ASP A 91 -9.34 -12.99 5.05
CA ASP A 91 -10.33 -11.97 4.66
C ASP A 91 -9.68 -10.82 3.86
N ILE A 92 -10.31 -10.43 2.75
CA ILE A 92 -10.02 -9.26 1.90
C ILE A 92 -11.31 -8.45 1.76
#